data_AF-A0A7J8NMK2-F1
#
_entry.id   AF-A0A7J8NMK2-F1
#
_cell.length_a   1.000
_cell.length_b   1.000
_cell.length_c   1.000
_cell.angle_alpha   90.00
_cell.angle_beta   90.00
_cell.angle_gamma   90.00
#
_symmetry.space_group_name_H-M   'P 1'
#
loop_
_entity.id
_entity.type
_entity.pdbx_description
1 polymer ?
#
loop_
_entity_poly.entity_id
_entity_poly.type
_entity_poly.pdbx_seq_one_letter_code
_entity_poly.pdbx_strand_id
1 'polypeptide(L)' 'MKFSFKFWVLYCRFGQLQAVDLDNVEPAIRADTEGDNLREDAPQTFENKEALIASVPSYEEPYIKVPKVLNKE' A
#
# COMPACT_ATOMS: atom_id res chain seq x y z
N MET A 1 1.19 1.05 27.33
CA MET A 1 0.54 -0.26 27.57
C MET A 1 -0.78 -0.53 26.83
N LYS A 2 -1.34 0.39 26.01
CA LYS A 2 -2.59 0.12 25.27
C LYS A 2 -2.39 -0.58 23.90
N PHE A 3 -1.23 -0.36 23.27
CA PHE A 3 -0.94 -0.91 21.93
C PHE A 3 -0.58 -2.40 21.96
N SER A 4 0.28 -2.82 22.91
CA SER A 4 0.73 -4.20 23.06
C SER A 4 -0.42 -5.19 23.31
N PHE A 5 -1.37 -4.82 24.18
CA PHE A 5 -2.53 -5.67 24.47
C PHE A 5 -3.44 -5.84 23.25
N LYS A 6 -3.69 -4.77 22.48
CA LYS A 6 -4.58 -4.82 21.32
C LYS A 6 -3.98 -5.64 20.17
N PHE A 7 -2.66 -5.57 19.98
CA PHE A 7 -1.94 -6.40 19.01
C PHE A 7 -1.95 -7.88 19.42
N TRP A 8 -1.77 -8.18 20.70
CA TRP A 8 -1.84 -9.54 21.22
C TRP A 8 -3.21 -10.19 21.00
N VAL A 9 -4.30 -9.47 21.28
CA VAL A 9 -5.67 -9.95 21.03
C VAL A 9 -5.91 -10.21 19.53
N LEU A 10 -5.40 -9.34 18.65
CA LEU A 10 -5.46 -9.53 17.20
C LEU A 10 -4.74 -10.82 16.77
N TYR A 11 -3.51 -11.01 17.26
CA TYR A 11 -2.70 -12.18 16.95
C TYR A 11 -3.38 -13.48 17.39
N CYS A 12 -3.88 -13.55 18.62
CA CYS A 12 -4.58 -14.74 19.12
C CYS A 12 -5.85 -15.07 18.32
N ARG A 13 -6.58 -14.07 17.82
CA ARG A 13 -7.75 -14.29 16.96
C ARG A 13 -7.36 -14.88 15.60
N PHE A 14 -6.24 -14.47 15.02
CA PHE A 14 -5.73 -15.05 13.77
C PHE A 14 -5.11 -16.45 13.96
N GLY A 15 -4.56 -16.76 15.13
CA GLY A 15 -4.02 -18.10 15.44
C GLY A 15 -5.03 -19.24 15.33
N GLN A 16 -6.33 -18.95 15.47
CA GLN A 16 -7.40 -19.94 15.30
C GLN A 16 -7.46 -20.51 13.87
N LEU A 17 -7.01 -19.77 12.86
CA LEU A 17 -7.02 -20.22 11.46
C LEU A 17 -5.94 -21.26 11.15
N GLN A 18 -4.95 -21.46 12.03
CA GLN A 18 -3.90 -22.48 11.84
C GLN A 18 -4.40 -23.92 12.06
N ALA A 19 -5.57 -24.10 12.67
CA ALA A 19 -6.18 -25.41 12.89
C ALA A 19 -6.95 -25.93 11.66
N VAL A 20 -7.06 -25.13 10.60
CA VAL A 20 -7.75 -25.49 9.36
C VAL A 20 -6.75 -26.11 8.40
N ASP A 21 -7.10 -27.25 7.80
CA ASP A 21 -6.31 -27.89 6.75
C ASP A 21 -6.40 -27.09 5.44
N LEU A 22 -5.24 -26.71 4.90
CA LEU A 22 -5.09 -25.86 3.72
C LEU A 22 -4.21 -26.49 2.63
N ASP A 23 -3.82 -27.76 2.79
CA ASP A 23 -2.79 -28.39 1.95
C ASP A 23 -3.17 -28.45 0.45
N ASN A 24 -4.47 -28.37 0.12
CA ASN A 24 -4.98 -28.48 -1.26
C ASN A 24 -6.00 -27.38 -1.64
N VAL A 25 -6.01 -26.24 -0.94
CA VAL A 25 -6.93 -25.14 -1.24
C VAL A 25 -6.18 -24.00 -1.92
N GLU A 26 -6.57 -23.68 -3.15
CA GLU A 26 -6.01 -22.52 -3.86
C GLU A 26 -6.43 -21.22 -3.16
N PRO A 27 -5.50 -20.29 -2.89
CA PRO A 27 -5.82 -18.99 -2.30
C PRO A 27 -6.78 -18.20 -3.20
N ALA A 28 -7.80 -17.58 -2.60
CA ALA A 28 -8.68 -16.69 -3.34
C ALA A 28 -7.97 -15.36 -3.64
N ILE A 29 -7.63 -15.10 -4.92
CA ILE A 29 -6.85 -13.92 -5.34
C ILE A 29 -7.77 -12.73 -5.68
N ARG A 30 -9.00 -12.98 -6.17
CA ARG A 30 -10.17 -12.08 -6.33
C ARG A 30 -11.36 -12.89 -6.85
N ALA A 31 -12.60 -12.52 -6.51
CA ALA A 31 -13.79 -13.31 -6.86
C ALA A 31 -14.30 -13.09 -8.29
N ASP A 32 -13.92 -11.97 -8.91
CA ASP A 32 -14.53 -11.40 -10.13
C ASP A 32 -13.51 -10.96 -11.18
N THR A 33 -12.22 -11.28 -10.99
CA THR A 33 -11.16 -10.87 -11.91
C THR A 33 -10.72 -12.06 -12.75
N GLU A 34 -11.40 -12.27 -13.87
CA GLU A 34 -10.94 -13.18 -14.92
C GLU A 34 -10.03 -12.42 -15.89
N GLY A 35 -8.81 -12.94 -16.10
CA GLY A 35 -7.91 -12.47 -17.14
C GLY A 35 -6.99 -11.29 -16.80
N ASP A 36 -6.15 -10.95 -17.78
CA ASP A 36 -5.14 -9.91 -17.65
C ASP A 36 -5.76 -8.52 -17.83
N ASN A 37 -5.59 -7.66 -16.83
CA ASN A 37 -5.99 -6.26 -16.90
C ASN A 37 -4.79 -5.42 -17.38
N LEU A 38 -4.56 -5.43 -18.69
CA LEU A 38 -3.47 -4.66 -19.31
C LEU A 38 -3.92 -3.24 -19.64
N ARG A 39 -2.98 -2.28 -19.54
CA ARG A 39 -3.17 -0.89 -19.95
C ARG A 39 -2.67 -0.69 -21.37
N GLU A 40 -3.41 0.06 -22.18
CA GLU A 40 -2.98 0.52 -23.52
C GLU A 40 -1.71 1.37 -23.46
N ASP A 41 -0.81 1.21 -24.44
CA ASP A 41 0.41 2.02 -24.56
C ASP A 41 0.15 3.36 -25.24
N ALA A 42 -0.80 4.12 -24.70
CA ALA A 42 -1.13 5.47 -25.15
C ALA A 42 -0.70 6.50 -24.10
N PRO A 43 -0.13 7.65 -24.51
CA PRO A 43 0.16 8.75 -23.60
C PRO A 43 -1.16 9.35 -23.09
N GLN A 44 -1.20 9.68 -21.80
CA GLN A 44 -2.31 10.41 -21.18
C GLN A 44 -1.81 11.73 -20.60
N THR A 45 -2.49 12.83 -20.91
CA THR A 45 -2.19 14.13 -20.31
C THR A 45 -2.82 14.22 -18.93
N PHE A 46 -2.09 14.83 -17.99
CA PHE A 46 -2.62 15.16 -16.69
C PHE A 46 -2.89 16.65 -16.62
N GLU A 47 -4.17 17.01 -16.57
CA GLU A 47 -4.64 18.39 -16.75
C GLU A 47 -4.43 19.27 -15.51
N ASN A 48 -4.45 18.71 -14.29
CA ASN A 48 -4.51 19.49 -13.05
C ASN A 48 -3.17 19.50 -12.28
N LYS A 49 -2.12 20.01 -12.92
CA LYS A 49 -0.76 20.03 -12.33
C LYS A 49 -0.70 20.88 -11.07
N GLU A 50 -1.52 21.93 -11.01
CA GLU A 50 -1.59 22.87 -9.90
C GLU A 50 -2.09 22.19 -8.61
N ALA A 51 -3.07 21.29 -8.72
CA ALA A 51 -3.55 20.52 -7.56
C ALA A 51 -2.48 19.60 -6.99
N LEU A 52 -1.60 19.03 -7.82
CA LEU A 52 -0.49 18.23 -7.35
C LEU A 52 0.49 19.09 -6.53
N ILE A 53 0.90 20.24 -7.06
CA ILE A 53 1.84 21.14 -6.39
C ILE A 53 1.25 21.65 -5.07
N ALA A 54 -0.05 22.01 -5.07
CA ALA A 54 -0.74 22.47 -3.86
C ALA A 54 -0.82 21.40 -2.75
N SER A 55 -0.75 20.11 -3.09
CA SER A 55 -0.75 19.02 -2.12
C SER A 55 0.60 18.75 -1.46
N VAL A 56 1.69 19.33 -1.99
CA VAL A 56 3.05 19.07 -1.51
C VAL A 56 3.34 19.89 -0.25
N PRO A 57 3.71 19.27 0.89
CA PRO A 57 3.97 19.99 2.13
C PRO A 57 5.17 20.94 2.08
N SER A 58 6.17 20.65 1.25
CA SER A 58 7.37 21.48 1.09
C SER A 58 7.82 21.49 -0.38
N TYR A 59 7.61 22.63 -1.03
CA TYR A 59 7.90 22.84 -2.45
C TYR A 59 8.83 24.06 -2.61
N GLU A 60 9.88 23.89 -3.41
CA GLU A 60 10.85 24.92 -3.76
C GLU A 60 11.09 24.81 -5.26
N GLU A 61 10.41 25.65 -6.05
CA GLU A 61 10.30 25.52 -7.50
C GLU A 61 11.68 25.39 -8.18
N PRO A 62 11.92 24.37 -9.03
CA PRO A 62 10.98 23.37 -9.57
C PRO A 62 10.91 22.03 -8.83
N TYR A 63 11.41 21.93 -7.59
CA TYR A 63 11.63 20.68 -6.87
C TYR A 63 10.80 20.52 -5.59
N ILE A 64 10.54 19.26 -5.22
CA ILE A 64 9.99 18.90 -3.91
C ILE A 64 11.13 18.81 -2.91
N LYS A 65 11.00 19.50 -1.77
CA LYS A 65 12.01 19.51 -0.73
C LYS A 65 11.81 18.34 0.22
N VAL A 66 12.81 17.46 0.31
CA VAL A 66 12.82 16.34 1.26
C VAL A 66 14.00 16.47 2.23
N PRO A 67 13.86 16.01 3.48
CA PRO A 67 15.00 15.89 4.38
C PRO A 67 16.06 15.00 3.74
N LYS A 68 17.31 15.46 3.73
CA LYS A 68 18.43 14.64 3.26
C LYS A 68 18.51 13.40 4.14
N VAL A 69 18.46 12.21 3.52
CA VAL A 69 18.70 10.96 4.24
C VAL A 69 20.15 10.98 4.70
N LEU A 70 20.34 11.16 6.01
CA LEU A 70 21.62 10.95 6.65
C LEU A 70 21.67 9.45 6.96
N ASN A 71 22.62 8.74 6.35
CA ASN A 71 22.97 7.40 6.84
C ASN A 71 23.43 7.57 8.28
N LYS A 72 22.68 6.98 9.21
CA LYS A 72 23.23 6.64 10.52
C LYS A 72 24.10 5.42 10.28
N GLU A 73 25.35 5.49 10.75
CA GLU A 73 26.08 4.26 11.10
C GLU A 73 25.22 3.40 12.05
#